data_AF-A0A0Q8PWM6-F1
#
_entry.id   AF-A0A0Q8PWM6-F1
#
_cell.length_a   1.000
_cell.length_b   1.000
_cell.length_c   1.000
_cell.angle_alpha   90.00
_cell.angle_beta   90.00
_cell.angle_gamma   90.00
#
_symmetry.space_group_name_H-M   'P 1'
#
loop_
_entity.id
_entity.type
_entity.pdbx_description
1 polymer ?
#
loop_
_entity_poly.entity_id
_entity_poly.type
_entity_poly.pdbx_seq_one_letter_code
_entity_poly.pdbx_strand_id
1 'polypeptide(L)'
;MSFPALVEPAAELTIDEVRRYSRHLIIPDVAMDGQKRLKNAKVLVIGAGGLGSPALLYLAAAGVGTLGIAEFDEVDESNLQRQVIHGMSDLGKAKGLSAKESILEINPLVTVNLHEERLDNDNVLEVFKGYDLIVDGTDNFATRYMVNDAAYFLGIPYVWGSIYRFDGQASVFAPTMADDAPCYRCLYPEPPPPGMVPSCAEGGVLGVLCASIGSIQVNEAIKLLIGAGDPAIGKLVIYDALELEWRKLKVRKDPNCALCGDNPTVTGLIDYDAFCGAISEEAADAAVDATISVTQLASMIKEREEGSRDFVLVDVREPAEAEINHIPGAVLIPKGDFLNGSALGQLPSVDSGKQLVLHCKSGVRSAECLAIVKGAGYDDAVHVGGGVVAWVNQIDPSQPTY
;
A
#
# COMPACT_ATOMS: atom_id res chain seq x y z
N MET A 1 -7.08 -30.62 -4.12
CA MET A 1 -8.49 -30.56 -4.60
C MET A 1 -8.43 -29.80 -5.90
N SER A 2 -9.00 -30.33 -6.99
CA SER A 2 -9.12 -29.56 -8.24
C SER A 2 -10.30 -28.59 -8.07
N PHE A 3 -10.05 -27.31 -8.30
CA PHE A 3 -11.09 -26.28 -8.41
C PHE A 3 -11.16 -25.87 -9.89
N PRO A 4 -12.31 -25.38 -10.39
CA PRO A 4 -12.42 -24.98 -11.78
C PRO A 4 -11.48 -23.82 -12.08
N ALA A 5 -10.85 -23.83 -13.25
CA ALA A 5 -10.07 -22.69 -13.72
C ALA A 5 -10.98 -21.48 -13.94
N LEU A 6 -10.44 -20.28 -13.71
CA LEU A 6 -11.18 -19.04 -13.95
C LEU A 6 -11.41 -18.75 -15.44
N VAL A 7 -10.53 -19.27 -16.29
CA VAL A 7 -10.48 -18.89 -17.71
C VAL A 7 -10.51 -20.13 -18.58
N GLU A 8 -11.30 -20.09 -19.65
CA GLU A 8 -11.28 -21.11 -20.71
C GLU A 8 -10.00 -20.99 -21.56
N PRO A 9 -9.45 -22.10 -22.06
CA PRO A 9 -8.24 -22.05 -22.87
C PRO A 9 -8.49 -21.30 -24.20
N ALA A 10 -7.55 -20.45 -24.61
CA ALA A 10 -7.51 -19.92 -25.98
C ALA A 10 -7.50 -21.05 -27.02
N ALA A 11 -7.99 -20.76 -28.23
CA ALA A 11 -8.07 -21.75 -29.32
C ALA A 11 -6.70 -22.40 -29.61
N GLU A 12 -5.67 -21.58 -29.81
CA GLU A 12 -4.32 -22.03 -30.15
C GLU A 12 -3.22 -21.12 -29.60
N LEU A 13 -2.02 -21.70 -29.49
CA LEU A 13 -0.77 -20.97 -29.31
C LEU A 13 -0.05 -20.93 -30.67
N THR A 14 0.47 -19.77 -31.03
CA THR A 14 1.36 -19.59 -32.18
C THR A 14 2.69 -20.31 -31.96
N ILE A 15 3.46 -20.52 -33.02
CA ILE A 15 4.78 -21.15 -32.94
C ILE A 15 5.72 -20.37 -32.00
N ASP A 16 5.67 -19.05 -32.03
CA ASP A 16 6.51 -18.21 -31.18
C ASP A 16 6.10 -18.28 -29.71
N GLU A 17 4.79 -18.35 -29.42
CA GLU A 17 4.27 -18.61 -28.07
C GLU A 17 4.70 -19.98 -27.55
N VAL A 18 4.58 -21.03 -28.37
CA VAL A 18 5.04 -22.38 -28.01
C VAL A 18 6.54 -22.40 -27.70
N ARG A 19 7.35 -21.70 -28.51
CA ARG A 19 8.79 -21.60 -28.28
C ARG A 19 9.10 -20.85 -26.96
N ARG A 20 8.46 -19.70 -26.75
CA ARG A 20 8.65 -18.85 -25.57
C ARG A 20 8.26 -19.57 -24.28
N TYR A 21 7.09 -20.20 -24.25
CA TYR A 21 6.54 -20.85 -23.06
C TYR A 21 6.89 -22.34 -22.97
N SER A 22 7.84 -22.84 -23.79
CA SER A 22 8.18 -24.27 -23.86
C SER A 22 8.50 -24.90 -22.50
N ARG A 23 9.05 -24.14 -21.56
CA ARG A 23 9.34 -24.59 -20.18
C ARG A 23 8.09 -24.73 -19.31
N HIS A 24 7.03 -23.97 -19.58
CA HIS A 24 5.72 -24.14 -18.93
C HIS A 24 4.98 -25.33 -19.51
N LEU A 25 5.03 -25.50 -20.84
CA LEU A 25 4.30 -26.56 -21.54
C LEU A 25 4.70 -28.00 -21.12
N ILE A 26 5.90 -28.17 -20.57
CA ILE A 26 6.37 -29.47 -20.07
C ILE A 26 5.96 -29.74 -18.62
N ILE A 27 5.45 -28.74 -17.89
CA ILE A 27 4.95 -28.92 -16.52
C ILE A 27 3.56 -29.53 -16.61
N PRO A 28 3.32 -30.75 -16.09
CA PRO A 28 2.03 -31.43 -16.28
C PRO A 28 0.81 -30.64 -15.80
N ASP A 29 0.94 -29.90 -14.69
CA ASP A 29 -0.15 -29.08 -14.14
C ASP A 29 -0.42 -27.79 -14.92
N VAL A 30 0.48 -27.39 -15.83
CA VAL A 30 0.27 -26.26 -16.74
C VAL A 30 -0.06 -26.79 -18.13
N ALA A 31 0.86 -27.52 -18.75
CA ALA A 31 0.72 -28.11 -20.07
C ALA A 31 0.22 -27.10 -21.13
N MET A 32 -0.32 -27.62 -22.24
CA MET A 32 -0.84 -26.79 -23.33
C MET A 32 -2.07 -25.98 -22.88
N ASP A 33 -2.99 -26.61 -22.15
CA ASP A 33 -4.26 -25.98 -21.78
C ASP A 33 -4.06 -24.87 -20.75
N GLY A 34 -3.21 -25.06 -19.74
CA GLY A 34 -2.90 -24.01 -18.76
C GLY A 34 -2.23 -22.80 -19.41
N GLN A 35 -1.30 -23.00 -20.35
CA GLN A 35 -0.71 -21.86 -21.06
C GLN A 35 -1.72 -21.16 -21.98
N LYS A 36 -2.63 -21.90 -22.61
CA LYS A 36 -3.75 -21.32 -23.37
C LYS A 36 -4.72 -20.53 -22.48
N ARG A 37 -4.93 -20.96 -21.23
CA ARG A 37 -5.72 -20.23 -20.23
C ARG A 37 -5.02 -18.94 -19.84
N LEU A 38 -3.72 -18.97 -19.56
CA LEU A 38 -2.93 -17.76 -19.30
C LEU A 38 -3.03 -16.78 -20.47
N LYS A 39 -2.87 -17.25 -21.71
CA LYS A 39 -3.03 -16.41 -22.91
C LYS A 39 -4.42 -15.77 -23.03
N ASN A 40 -5.47 -16.45 -22.59
CA ASN A 40 -6.83 -15.92 -22.66
C ASN A 40 -7.20 -15.03 -21.46
N ALA A 41 -6.41 -15.09 -20.38
CA ALA A 41 -6.70 -14.43 -19.13
C ALA A 41 -6.48 -12.92 -19.18
N LYS A 42 -7.31 -12.22 -18.41
CA LYS A 42 -7.26 -10.78 -18.17
C LYS A 42 -7.10 -10.53 -16.68
N VAL A 43 -5.94 -10.01 -16.28
CA VAL A 43 -5.63 -9.72 -14.88
C VAL A 43 -5.51 -8.22 -14.69
N LEU A 44 -6.23 -7.66 -13.71
CA LEU A 44 -6.06 -6.27 -13.30
C LEU A 44 -5.12 -6.23 -12.09
N VAL A 45 -4.04 -5.47 -12.20
CA VAL A 45 -3.12 -5.19 -11.08
C VAL A 45 -3.37 -3.77 -10.60
N ILE A 46 -3.64 -3.62 -9.30
CA ILE A 46 -3.88 -2.33 -8.67
C ILE A 46 -2.56 -1.81 -8.10
N GLY A 47 -2.02 -0.76 -8.70
CA GLY A 47 -0.71 -0.18 -8.39
C GLY A 47 0.44 -0.88 -9.12
N ALA A 48 1.37 -0.07 -9.65
CA ALA A 48 2.64 -0.51 -10.23
C ALA A 48 3.82 -0.30 -9.25
N GLY A 49 3.52 -0.07 -7.97
CA GLY A 49 4.49 0.16 -6.90
C GLY A 49 5.27 -1.09 -6.46
N GLY A 50 5.59 -1.18 -5.17
CA GLY A 50 6.49 -2.22 -4.64
C GLY A 50 6.01 -3.64 -4.95
N LEU A 51 4.81 -4.01 -4.51
CA LEU A 51 4.22 -5.33 -4.80
C LEU A 51 3.79 -5.49 -6.26
N GLY A 52 3.25 -4.43 -6.86
CA GLY A 52 2.80 -4.41 -8.24
C GLY A 52 3.92 -4.66 -9.25
N SER A 53 5.12 -4.12 -9.01
CA SER A 53 6.31 -4.29 -9.85
C SER A 53 6.63 -5.76 -10.17
N PRO A 54 7.02 -6.61 -9.21
CA PRO A 54 7.28 -8.02 -9.48
C PRO A 54 6.04 -8.75 -9.97
N ALA A 55 4.84 -8.35 -9.54
CA ALA A 55 3.61 -8.98 -9.99
C ALA A 55 3.41 -8.83 -11.50
N LEU A 56 3.47 -7.60 -12.00
CA LEU A 56 3.34 -7.27 -13.42
C LEU A 56 4.44 -7.94 -14.26
N LEU A 57 5.70 -7.86 -13.81
CA LEU A 57 6.84 -8.46 -14.50
C LEU A 57 6.65 -9.97 -14.69
N TYR A 58 6.30 -10.70 -13.63
CA TYR A 58 6.15 -12.15 -13.70
C TYR A 58 4.85 -12.62 -14.36
N LEU A 59 3.73 -11.89 -14.21
CA LEU A 59 2.50 -12.18 -14.97
C LEU A 59 2.72 -12.01 -16.48
N ALA A 60 3.43 -10.95 -16.87
CA ALA A 60 3.83 -10.72 -18.26
C ALA A 60 4.74 -11.84 -18.76
N ALA A 61 5.79 -12.19 -18.01
CA ALA A 61 6.69 -13.29 -18.36
C ALA A 61 5.96 -14.64 -18.46
N ALA A 62 4.95 -14.86 -17.62
CA ALA A 62 4.12 -16.07 -17.65
C ALA A 62 3.18 -16.16 -18.86
N GLY A 63 2.98 -15.05 -19.57
CA GLY A 63 2.14 -14.99 -20.76
C GLY A 63 0.67 -14.82 -20.45
N VAL A 64 0.34 -14.09 -19.37
CA VAL A 64 -1.02 -13.58 -19.17
C VAL A 64 -1.38 -12.68 -20.35
N GLY A 65 -2.48 -12.97 -21.04
CA GLY A 65 -2.80 -12.32 -22.32
C GLY A 65 -3.07 -10.83 -22.23
N THR A 66 -3.80 -10.41 -21.20
CA THR A 66 -4.10 -8.99 -20.95
C THR A 66 -3.77 -8.61 -19.52
N LEU A 67 -2.99 -7.55 -19.35
CA LEU A 67 -2.72 -6.91 -18.06
C LEU A 67 -3.38 -5.53 -18.03
N GLY A 68 -4.30 -5.34 -17.08
CA GLY A 68 -4.75 -4.03 -16.65
C GLY A 68 -3.83 -3.47 -15.58
N ILE A 69 -3.53 -2.17 -15.64
CA ILE A 69 -2.77 -1.48 -14.61
C ILE A 69 -3.58 -0.27 -14.16
N ALA A 70 -4.03 -0.26 -12.90
CA ALA A 70 -4.62 0.91 -12.28
C ALA A 70 -3.55 1.63 -11.45
N GLU A 71 -3.04 2.74 -11.96
CA GLU A 71 -1.92 3.48 -11.38
C GLU A 71 -1.93 4.92 -11.86
N PHE A 72 -1.88 5.86 -10.91
CA PHE A 72 -1.99 7.30 -11.16
C PHE A 72 -0.73 8.09 -10.76
N ASP A 73 0.21 7.46 -10.03
CA ASP A 73 1.44 8.11 -9.59
C ASP A 73 2.49 8.24 -10.70
N GLU A 74 3.48 9.09 -10.44
CA GLU A 74 4.72 9.20 -11.22
C GLU A 74 5.89 8.46 -10.55
N VAL A 75 6.87 8.04 -11.36
CA VAL A 75 8.08 7.37 -10.88
C VAL A 75 8.93 8.36 -10.10
N ASP A 76 9.28 7.99 -8.87
CA ASP A 76 10.11 8.77 -7.96
C ASP A 76 11.39 8.00 -7.58
N GLU A 77 12.52 8.71 -7.44
CA GLU A 77 13.82 8.10 -7.15
C GLU A 77 13.83 7.32 -5.83
N SER A 78 13.17 7.85 -4.79
CA SER A 78 13.07 7.21 -3.47
C SER A 78 12.35 5.86 -3.53
N ASN A 79 11.61 5.61 -4.60
CA ASN A 79 10.80 4.42 -4.79
C ASN A 79 11.54 3.31 -5.56
N LEU A 80 12.62 3.63 -6.28
CA LEU A 80 13.35 2.68 -7.13
C LEU A 80 14.00 1.53 -6.35
N GLN A 81 14.28 1.69 -5.05
CA GLN A 81 14.84 0.62 -4.21
C GLN A 81 13.91 -0.61 -4.08
N ARG A 82 12.61 -0.45 -4.36
CA ARG A 82 11.59 -1.51 -4.28
C ARG A 82 10.71 -1.67 -5.51
N GLN A 83 10.63 -0.66 -6.38
CA GLN A 83 9.78 -0.65 -7.57
C GLN A 83 10.57 -1.03 -8.82
N VAL A 84 11.01 -2.29 -8.87
CA VAL A 84 11.97 -2.80 -9.85
C VAL A 84 11.46 -2.88 -11.29
N ILE A 85 10.18 -2.56 -11.54
CA ILE A 85 9.65 -2.43 -12.90
C ILE A 85 10.03 -1.09 -13.56
N HIS A 86 10.44 -0.10 -12.75
CA HIS A 86 10.83 1.24 -13.19
C HIS A 86 12.36 1.40 -13.17
N GLY A 87 12.88 2.34 -13.95
CA GLY A 87 14.31 2.67 -13.98
C GLY A 87 14.61 4.15 -13.72
N MET A 88 15.91 4.47 -13.55
CA MET A 88 16.41 5.85 -13.47
C MET A 88 16.03 6.70 -14.68
N SER A 89 15.85 6.08 -15.86
CA SER A 89 15.41 6.76 -17.08
C SER A 89 13.93 7.17 -17.06
N ASP A 90 13.15 6.67 -16.10
CA ASP A 90 11.71 6.90 -16.02
C ASP A 90 11.32 7.95 -14.95
N LEU A 91 12.28 8.58 -14.27
CA LEU A 91 11.96 9.58 -13.23
C LEU A 91 11.02 10.68 -13.75
N GLY A 92 9.93 10.94 -13.01
CA GLY A 92 8.88 11.90 -13.38
C GLY A 92 7.91 11.42 -14.47
N LYS A 93 8.07 10.20 -14.97
CA LYS A 93 7.12 9.57 -15.90
C LYS A 93 5.97 8.95 -15.13
N ALA A 94 4.76 8.94 -15.71
CA ALA A 94 3.64 8.17 -15.16
C ALA A 94 4.05 6.69 -14.97
N LYS A 95 3.87 6.16 -13.75
CA LYS A 95 4.27 4.78 -13.40
C LYS A 95 3.57 3.77 -14.30
N GLY A 96 2.28 3.98 -14.61
CA GLY A 96 1.53 3.13 -15.53
C GLY A 96 2.20 3.00 -16.90
N LEU A 97 2.69 4.11 -17.45
CA LEU A 97 3.39 4.12 -18.75
C LEU A 97 4.76 3.45 -18.67
N SER A 98 5.57 3.76 -17.65
CA SER A 98 6.87 3.08 -17.44
C SER A 98 6.67 1.56 -17.28
N ALA A 99 5.69 1.14 -16.48
CA ALA A 99 5.38 -0.28 -16.29
C ALA A 99 4.98 -0.97 -17.59
N LYS A 100 4.15 -0.32 -18.42
CA LYS A 100 3.75 -0.83 -19.74
C LYS A 100 4.95 -1.09 -20.65
N GLU A 101 5.90 -0.15 -20.70
CA GLU A 101 7.09 -0.31 -21.53
C GLU A 101 7.96 -1.48 -21.06
N SER A 102 8.21 -1.59 -19.76
CA SER A 102 8.94 -2.72 -19.17
C SER A 102 8.26 -4.08 -19.42
N ILE A 103 6.93 -4.13 -19.35
CA ILE A 103 6.15 -5.34 -19.67
C ILE A 103 6.35 -5.74 -21.12
N LEU A 104 6.26 -4.79 -22.06
CA LEU A 104 6.38 -5.05 -23.49
C LEU A 104 7.81 -5.41 -23.90
N GLU A 105 8.82 -4.94 -23.17
CA GLU A 105 10.22 -5.39 -23.34
C GLU A 105 10.37 -6.87 -22.96
N ILE A 106 9.74 -7.31 -21.87
CA ILE A 106 9.78 -8.70 -21.41
C ILE A 106 8.97 -9.61 -22.33
N ASN A 107 7.76 -9.20 -22.66
CA ASN A 107 6.84 -10.00 -23.44
C ASN A 107 5.95 -9.13 -24.35
N PRO A 108 6.33 -8.94 -25.62
CA PRO A 108 5.56 -8.12 -26.56
C PRO A 108 4.24 -8.77 -27.01
N LEU A 109 3.94 -9.99 -26.54
CA LEU A 109 2.70 -10.70 -26.85
C LEU A 109 1.55 -10.33 -25.90
N VAL A 110 1.84 -9.61 -24.82
CA VAL A 110 0.87 -9.21 -23.80
C VAL A 110 0.18 -7.91 -24.22
N THR A 111 -1.14 -7.85 -24.07
CA THR A 111 -1.91 -6.61 -24.19
C THR A 111 -1.90 -5.86 -22.87
N VAL A 112 -1.54 -4.57 -22.87
CA VAL A 112 -1.51 -3.74 -21.66
C VAL A 112 -2.51 -2.60 -21.75
N ASN A 113 -3.47 -2.60 -20.81
CA ASN A 113 -4.50 -1.58 -20.66
C ASN A 113 -4.18 -0.72 -19.43
N LEU A 114 -4.08 0.59 -19.61
CA LEU A 114 -3.80 1.53 -18.54
C LEU A 114 -5.10 2.18 -18.05
N HIS A 115 -5.25 2.26 -16.73
CA HIS A 115 -6.25 3.03 -16.03
C HIS A 115 -5.49 4.06 -15.19
N GLU A 116 -5.32 5.25 -15.76
CA GLU A 116 -4.43 6.30 -15.22
C GLU A 116 -5.11 7.17 -14.14
N GLU A 117 -6.42 7.01 -13.96
CA GLU A 117 -7.17 7.68 -12.92
C GLU A 117 -7.04 6.96 -11.58
N ARG A 118 -6.99 7.72 -10.48
CA ARG A 118 -7.05 7.16 -9.14
C ARG A 118 -8.36 6.41 -8.97
N LEU A 119 -8.30 5.18 -8.44
CA LEU A 119 -9.51 4.43 -8.14
C LEU A 119 -10.28 5.10 -7.01
N ASP A 120 -11.59 5.20 -7.20
CA ASP A 120 -12.55 5.71 -6.25
C ASP A 120 -13.89 4.97 -6.36
N ASN A 121 -14.88 5.42 -5.60
CA ASN A 121 -16.21 4.81 -5.58
C ASN A 121 -16.97 4.94 -6.90
N ASP A 122 -16.63 5.93 -7.73
CA ASP A 122 -17.34 6.23 -8.98
C ASP A 122 -16.80 5.37 -10.13
N ASN A 123 -15.51 5.03 -10.14
CA ASN A 123 -14.87 4.31 -11.24
C ASN A 123 -14.55 2.83 -10.96
N VAL A 124 -14.38 2.40 -9.69
CA VAL A 124 -13.77 1.09 -9.38
C VAL A 124 -14.55 -0.09 -9.96
N LEU A 125 -15.88 -0.04 -9.91
CA LEU A 125 -16.73 -1.11 -10.45
C LEU A 125 -16.64 -1.21 -11.96
N GLU A 126 -16.48 -0.09 -12.67
CA GLU A 126 -16.35 -0.10 -14.13
C GLU A 126 -14.97 -0.59 -14.56
N VAL A 127 -13.91 -0.12 -13.89
CA VAL A 127 -12.54 -0.54 -14.17
C VAL A 127 -12.37 -2.06 -14.00
N PHE A 128 -13.04 -2.66 -13.01
CA PHE A 128 -12.93 -4.08 -12.71
C PHE A 128 -13.68 -4.96 -13.72
N LYS A 129 -14.68 -4.43 -14.43
CA LYS A 129 -15.49 -5.23 -15.36
C LYS A 129 -14.64 -5.81 -16.49
N GLY A 130 -14.85 -7.10 -16.74
CA GLY A 130 -14.21 -7.82 -17.83
C GLY A 130 -12.80 -8.32 -17.53
N TYR A 131 -12.31 -8.15 -16.30
CA TYR A 131 -11.15 -8.85 -15.78
C TYR A 131 -11.56 -10.15 -15.06
N ASP A 132 -10.72 -11.18 -15.18
CA ASP A 132 -10.96 -12.49 -14.57
C ASP A 132 -10.43 -12.57 -13.13
N LEU A 133 -9.46 -11.72 -12.80
CA LEU A 133 -8.73 -11.74 -11.54
C LEU A 133 -8.19 -10.35 -11.19
N ILE A 134 -8.24 -10.00 -9.90
CA ILE A 134 -7.60 -8.80 -9.34
C ILE A 134 -6.36 -9.19 -8.54
N VAL A 135 -5.27 -8.45 -8.72
CA VAL A 135 -4.05 -8.56 -7.90
C VAL A 135 -3.78 -7.22 -7.22
N ASP A 136 -3.65 -7.23 -5.89
CA ASP A 136 -3.48 -6.02 -5.10
C ASP A 136 -2.01 -5.64 -4.89
N GLY A 137 -1.56 -4.56 -5.51
CA GLY A 137 -0.25 -3.98 -5.27
C GLY A 137 -0.27 -2.78 -4.31
N THR A 138 -1.40 -2.47 -3.67
CA THR A 138 -1.63 -1.23 -2.91
C THR A 138 -1.05 -1.26 -1.49
N ASP A 139 -0.70 -0.09 -0.99
CA ASP A 139 -0.07 0.11 0.32
C ASP A 139 -0.88 0.96 1.30
N ASN A 140 -2.15 1.26 0.99
CA ASN A 140 -3.05 2.01 1.86
C ASN A 140 -4.34 1.23 2.17
N PHE A 141 -4.92 1.47 3.35
CA PHE A 141 -6.08 0.71 3.83
C PHE A 141 -7.37 1.02 3.06
N ALA A 142 -7.66 2.30 2.79
CA ALA A 142 -8.89 2.72 2.13
C ALA A 142 -9.05 2.01 0.77
N THR A 143 -8.00 2.00 -0.05
CA THR A 143 -8.00 1.30 -1.33
C THR A 143 -8.15 -0.21 -1.15
N ARG A 144 -7.52 -0.84 -0.16
CA ARG A 144 -7.67 -2.30 0.09
C ARG A 144 -9.12 -2.69 0.41
N TYR A 145 -9.80 -1.92 1.26
CA TYR A 145 -11.21 -2.17 1.58
C TYR A 145 -12.10 -1.93 0.36
N MET A 146 -11.86 -0.86 -0.39
CA MET A 146 -12.60 -0.56 -1.62
C MET A 146 -12.43 -1.66 -2.69
N VAL A 147 -11.20 -2.07 -2.94
CA VAL A 147 -10.86 -3.13 -3.92
C VAL A 147 -11.48 -4.46 -3.50
N ASN A 148 -11.40 -4.82 -2.22
CA ASN A 148 -12.07 -6.03 -1.71
C ASN A 148 -13.58 -5.99 -1.94
N ASP A 149 -14.22 -4.89 -1.55
CA ASP A 149 -15.68 -4.78 -1.63
C ASP A 149 -16.14 -4.78 -3.09
N ALA A 150 -15.45 -4.05 -3.97
CA ALA A 150 -15.70 -4.06 -5.42
C ALA A 150 -15.53 -5.46 -6.02
N ALA A 151 -14.44 -6.15 -5.71
CA ALA A 151 -14.20 -7.52 -6.16
C ALA A 151 -15.27 -8.49 -5.65
N TYR A 152 -15.70 -8.34 -4.39
CA TYR A 152 -16.79 -9.12 -3.81
C TYR A 152 -18.11 -8.91 -4.54
N PHE A 153 -18.52 -7.66 -4.76
CA PHE A 153 -19.78 -7.34 -5.45
C PHE A 153 -19.80 -7.80 -6.91
N LEU A 154 -18.64 -7.83 -7.57
CA LEU A 154 -18.50 -8.33 -8.95
C LEU A 154 -18.24 -9.83 -9.02
N GLY A 155 -18.02 -10.50 -7.89
CA GLY A 155 -17.71 -11.93 -7.82
C GLY A 155 -16.35 -12.31 -8.41
N ILE A 156 -15.42 -11.35 -8.50
CA ILE A 156 -14.07 -11.54 -9.08
C ILE A 156 -13.11 -11.96 -7.96
N PRO A 157 -12.30 -13.02 -8.14
CA PRO A 157 -11.29 -13.38 -7.15
C PRO A 157 -10.21 -12.30 -7.01
N TYR A 158 -9.74 -12.13 -5.78
CA TYR A 158 -8.86 -11.05 -5.35
C TYR A 158 -7.63 -11.63 -4.63
N VAL A 159 -6.46 -11.45 -5.25
CA VAL A 159 -5.17 -11.89 -4.71
C VAL A 159 -4.51 -10.73 -3.99
N TRP A 160 -4.47 -10.83 -2.66
CA TRP A 160 -3.99 -9.76 -1.81
C TRP A 160 -2.58 -10.03 -1.31
N GLY A 161 -1.80 -8.96 -1.20
CA GLY A 161 -0.49 -8.93 -0.56
C GLY A 161 -0.35 -7.69 0.32
N SER A 162 0.43 -7.81 1.38
CA SER A 162 0.83 -6.68 2.21
C SER A 162 2.23 -6.90 2.76
N ILE A 163 2.97 -5.82 2.96
CA ILE A 163 4.32 -5.82 3.49
C ILE A 163 4.47 -4.70 4.50
N TYR A 164 5.28 -4.92 5.52
CA TYR A 164 5.62 -3.94 6.53
C TYR A 164 6.99 -4.28 7.13
N ARG A 165 7.97 -3.38 7.01
CA ARG A 165 9.35 -3.62 7.49
C ARG A 165 9.95 -4.94 6.94
N PHE A 166 9.96 -5.99 7.74
CA PHE A 166 10.47 -7.33 7.44
C PHE A 166 9.38 -8.42 7.40
N ASP A 167 8.12 -8.02 7.60
CA ASP A 167 6.96 -8.90 7.57
C ASP A 167 6.22 -8.79 6.24
N GLY A 168 5.82 -9.93 5.71
CA GLY A 168 5.01 -10.02 4.50
C GLY A 168 3.81 -10.93 4.69
N GLN A 169 2.72 -10.62 4.01
CA GLN A 169 1.48 -11.40 4.08
C GLN A 169 0.86 -11.54 2.70
N ALA A 170 0.22 -12.69 2.46
CA ALA A 170 -0.54 -12.94 1.24
C ALA A 170 -1.74 -13.85 1.50
N SER A 171 -2.82 -13.61 0.75
CA SER A 171 -4.02 -14.46 0.78
C SER A 171 -4.78 -14.36 -0.54
N VAL A 172 -5.75 -15.25 -0.74
CA VAL A 172 -6.70 -15.19 -1.84
C VAL A 172 -8.10 -15.08 -1.26
N PHE A 173 -8.83 -14.06 -1.67
CA PHE A 173 -10.24 -13.86 -1.33
C PHE A 173 -11.07 -14.11 -2.59
N ALA A 174 -11.86 -15.17 -2.56
CA ALA A 174 -12.60 -15.65 -3.73
C ALA A 174 -14.00 -16.12 -3.31
N PRO A 175 -14.91 -15.19 -3.00
CA PRO A 175 -16.20 -15.48 -2.35
C PRO A 175 -17.11 -16.40 -3.19
N THR A 176 -16.91 -16.44 -4.51
CA THR A 176 -17.69 -17.26 -5.45
C THR A 176 -17.11 -18.67 -5.67
N MET A 177 -15.90 -18.95 -5.16
CA MET A 177 -15.18 -20.21 -5.43
C MET A 177 -15.33 -21.27 -4.34
N ALA A 178 -15.74 -20.89 -3.12
CA ALA A 178 -16.06 -21.82 -2.05
C ALA A 178 -17.05 -21.21 -1.06
N ASP A 179 -17.97 -22.02 -0.53
CA ASP A 179 -19.03 -21.55 0.39
C ASP A 179 -18.50 -20.91 1.68
N ASP A 180 -17.36 -21.40 2.18
CA ASP A 180 -16.66 -20.90 3.39
C ASP A 180 -15.46 -19.98 3.03
N ALA A 181 -15.43 -19.44 1.81
CA ALA A 181 -14.37 -18.51 1.41
C ALA A 181 -14.52 -17.17 2.17
N PRO A 182 -13.52 -16.73 2.94
CA PRO A 182 -13.55 -15.41 3.56
C PRO A 182 -13.35 -14.30 2.52
N CYS A 183 -13.85 -13.10 2.83
CA CYS A 183 -13.40 -11.86 2.19
C CYS A 183 -12.33 -11.17 3.05
N TYR A 184 -11.73 -10.08 2.58
CA TYR A 184 -10.74 -9.31 3.34
C TYR A 184 -11.29 -8.86 4.69
N ARG A 185 -12.57 -8.44 4.76
CA ARG A 185 -13.23 -8.04 6.00
C ARG A 185 -13.43 -9.19 7.01
N CYS A 186 -13.41 -10.45 6.58
CA CYS A 186 -13.40 -11.57 7.54
C CYS A 186 -12.04 -11.69 8.24
N LEU A 187 -10.96 -11.27 7.58
CA LEU A 187 -9.62 -11.26 8.15
C LEU A 187 -9.37 -9.99 8.98
N TYR A 188 -9.77 -8.83 8.43
CA TYR A 188 -9.65 -7.52 9.05
C TYR A 188 -11.03 -6.82 9.03
N PRO A 189 -11.86 -7.00 10.07
CA PRO A 189 -13.20 -6.42 10.10
C PRO A 189 -13.21 -4.89 10.08
N GLU A 190 -12.26 -4.29 10.79
CA GLU A 190 -12.10 -2.86 10.95
C GLU A 190 -10.66 -2.46 10.61
N PRO A 191 -10.46 -1.27 10.00
CA PRO A 191 -9.13 -0.73 9.77
C PRO A 191 -8.45 -0.46 11.11
N PRO A 192 -7.11 -0.53 11.18
CA PRO A 192 -6.41 -0.06 12.35
C PRO A 192 -6.71 1.43 12.59
N PRO A 193 -6.73 1.90 13.85
CA PRO A 193 -6.89 3.32 14.16
C PRO A 193 -5.93 4.19 13.35
N PRO A 194 -6.35 5.41 12.95
CA PRO A 194 -5.53 6.32 12.17
C PRO A 194 -4.11 6.46 12.72
N GLY A 195 -3.15 6.25 11.82
CA GLY A 195 -1.73 6.38 12.10
C GLY A 195 -1.13 5.38 13.10
N MET A 196 -1.86 4.33 13.51
CA MET A 196 -1.30 3.21 14.27
C MET A 196 -0.36 2.34 13.40
N VAL A 197 -0.70 2.19 12.13
CA VAL A 197 0.11 1.42 11.16
C VAL A 197 0.57 2.36 10.05
N PRO A 198 1.88 2.65 9.95
CA PRO A 198 2.39 3.57 8.95
C PRO A 198 2.42 2.92 7.56
N SER A 199 2.37 3.75 6.51
CA SER A 199 2.50 3.28 5.12
C SER A 199 3.90 2.72 4.83
N CYS A 200 4.09 2.06 3.68
CA CYS A 200 5.44 1.62 3.26
C CYS A 200 6.45 2.79 3.19
N ALA A 201 5.98 3.97 2.78
CA ALA A 201 6.80 5.19 2.69
C ALA A 201 7.13 5.81 4.07
N GLU A 202 6.35 5.49 5.10
CA GLU A 202 6.50 6.01 6.46
C GLU A 202 7.21 5.03 7.40
N GLY A 203 6.81 3.76 7.39
CA GLY A 203 7.34 2.72 8.28
C GLY A 203 8.63 2.07 7.79
N GLY A 204 8.99 2.32 6.53
CA GLY A 204 10.09 1.66 5.84
C GLY A 204 9.74 0.24 5.39
N VAL A 205 10.37 -0.20 4.30
CA VAL A 205 10.20 -1.56 3.78
C VAL A 205 11.49 -2.05 3.14
N LEU A 206 11.87 -3.28 3.48
CA LEU A 206 12.97 -3.96 2.82
C LEU A 206 12.55 -4.32 1.39
N GLY A 207 13.13 -3.67 0.37
CA GLY A 207 12.68 -3.79 -1.03
C GLY A 207 12.51 -5.21 -1.54
N VAL A 208 13.37 -6.16 -1.12
CA VAL A 208 13.25 -7.57 -1.53
C VAL A 208 11.97 -8.27 -1.05
N LEU A 209 11.31 -7.77 0.02
CA LEU A 209 10.02 -8.30 0.47
C LEU A 209 8.93 -8.12 -0.58
N CYS A 210 9.01 -7.02 -1.34
CA CYS A 210 8.11 -6.80 -2.46
C CYS A 210 8.19 -7.95 -3.46
N ALA A 211 9.40 -8.39 -3.79
CA ALA A 211 9.62 -9.52 -4.69
C ALA A 211 9.14 -10.85 -4.08
N SER A 212 9.39 -11.09 -2.79
CA SER A 212 8.95 -12.32 -2.12
C SER A 212 7.43 -12.46 -2.10
N ILE A 213 6.72 -11.41 -1.65
CA ILE A 213 5.26 -11.43 -1.54
C ILE A 213 4.61 -11.30 -2.92
N GLY A 214 5.14 -10.45 -3.80
CA GLY A 214 4.68 -10.35 -5.18
C GLY A 214 4.78 -11.68 -5.93
N SER A 215 5.86 -12.44 -5.72
CA SER A 215 5.99 -13.78 -6.31
C SER A 215 4.92 -14.75 -5.82
N ILE A 216 4.50 -14.65 -4.55
CA ILE A 216 3.39 -15.42 -4.02
C ILE A 216 2.09 -14.99 -4.69
N GLN A 217 1.83 -13.68 -4.80
CA GLN A 217 0.64 -13.19 -5.48
C GLN A 217 0.54 -13.71 -6.91
N VAL A 218 1.64 -13.66 -7.68
CA VAL A 218 1.66 -14.20 -9.04
C VAL A 218 1.45 -15.70 -9.08
N ASN A 219 2.07 -16.44 -8.17
CA ASN A 219 1.89 -17.89 -8.11
C ASN A 219 0.44 -18.27 -7.76
N GLU A 220 -0.20 -17.56 -6.84
CA GLU A 220 -1.62 -17.74 -6.54
C GLU A 220 -2.51 -17.36 -7.74
N ALA A 221 -2.19 -16.26 -8.42
CA ALA A 221 -2.88 -15.83 -9.64
C ALA A 221 -2.81 -16.90 -10.73
N ILE A 222 -1.61 -17.41 -11.04
CA ILE A 222 -1.41 -18.46 -12.04
C ILE A 222 -2.22 -19.71 -11.68
N LYS A 223 -2.15 -20.18 -10.43
CA LYS A 223 -2.94 -21.33 -9.97
C LYS A 223 -4.43 -21.13 -10.25
N LEU A 224 -4.97 -19.96 -9.89
CA LEU A 224 -6.38 -19.62 -10.10
C LEU A 224 -6.76 -19.64 -11.59
N LEU A 225 -5.96 -18.99 -12.42
CA LEU A 225 -6.20 -18.88 -13.87
C LEU A 225 -6.17 -20.24 -14.56
N ILE A 226 -5.25 -21.14 -14.18
CA ILE A 226 -5.12 -22.46 -14.83
C ILE A 226 -5.94 -23.55 -14.14
N GLY A 227 -6.48 -23.31 -12.95
CA GLY A 227 -7.27 -24.30 -12.18
C GLY A 227 -6.41 -25.41 -11.57
N ALA A 228 -5.21 -25.09 -11.10
CA ALA A 228 -4.25 -26.07 -10.58
C ALA A 228 -3.83 -25.80 -9.13
N GLY A 229 -3.45 -26.88 -8.43
CA GLY A 229 -2.92 -26.83 -7.08
C GLY A 229 -3.97 -26.54 -6.01
N ASP A 230 -3.57 -25.82 -4.96
CA ASP A 230 -4.37 -25.50 -3.80
C ASP A 230 -4.14 -24.01 -3.46
N PRO A 231 -5.02 -23.10 -3.91
CA PRO A 231 -4.84 -21.66 -3.72
C PRO A 231 -4.98 -21.29 -2.24
N ALA A 232 -4.47 -20.11 -1.87
CA ALA A 232 -4.53 -19.57 -0.52
C ALA A 232 -5.93 -19.04 -0.13
N ILE A 233 -6.99 -19.62 -0.69
CA ILE A 233 -8.37 -19.36 -0.29
C ILE A 233 -8.57 -19.89 1.13
N GLY A 234 -9.00 -19.02 2.04
CA GLY A 234 -9.15 -19.38 3.46
C GLY A 234 -7.81 -19.61 4.17
N LYS A 235 -6.70 -19.07 3.65
CA LYS A 235 -5.37 -19.20 4.23
C LYS A 235 -4.65 -17.86 4.22
N LEU A 236 -4.09 -17.47 5.36
CA LEU A 236 -3.16 -16.35 5.46
C LEU A 236 -1.74 -16.92 5.47
N VAL A 237 -0.95 -16.58 4.45
CA VAL A 237 0.49 -16.85 4.41
C VAL A 237 1.20 -15.67 5.04
N ILE A 238 2.07 -15.94 6.02
CA ILE A 238 2.88 -14.93 6.71
C ILE A 238 4.35 -15.28 6.50
N TYR A 239 5.13 -14.28 6.13
CA TYR A 239 6.57 -14.34 5.96
C TYR A 239 7.25 -13.42 6.97
N ASP A 240 8.10 -13.99 7.83
CA ASP A 240 9.07 -13.24 8.62
C ASP A 240 10.43 -13.36 7.96
N ALA A 241 10.95 -12.26 7.42
CA ALA A 241 12.21 -12.26 6.69
C ALA A 241 13.45 -12.16 7.56
N LEU A 242 13.33 -11.78 8.84
CA LEU A 242 14.45 -11.77 9.78
C LEU A 242 14.78 -13.20 10.20
N GLU A 243 13.75 -13.98 10.51
CA GLU A 243 13.89 -15.35 10.98
C GLU A 243 13.81 -16.40 9.86
N LEU A 244 13.53 -15.97 8.61
CA LEU A 244 13.27 -16.83 7.46
C LEU A 244 12.14 -17.83 7.73
N GLU A 245 11.06 -17.37 8.38
CA GLU A 245 9.95 -18.23 8.79
C GLU A 245 8.70 -18.02 7.90
N TRP A 246 8.11 -19.14 7.47
CA TRP A 246 6.84 -19.15 6.75
C TRP A 246 5.75 -19.82 7.59
N ARG A 247 4.69 -19.07 7.89
CA ARG A 247 3.52 -19.57 8.62
C ARG A 247 2.29 -19.53 7.74
N LYS A 248 1.42 -20.54 7.89
CA LYS A 248 0.09 -20.55 7.25
C LYS A 248 -0.97 -20.67 8.33
N LEU A 249 -1.85 -19.67 8.39
CA LEU A 249 -2.99 -19.66 9.30
C LEU A 249 -4.26 -19.94 8.51
N LYS A 250 -5.17 -20.74 9.07
CA LYS A 250 -6.49 -20.94 8.48
C LYS A 250 -7.37 -19.73 8.81
N VAL A 251 -7.95 -19.14 7.78
CA VAL A 251 -8.95 -18.07 7.88
C VAL A 251 -10.30 -18.65 7.48
N ARG A 252 -11.33 -18.38 8.28
CA ARG A 252 -12.70 -18.85 8.01
C ARG A 252 -13.57 -17.66 7.67
N LYS A 253 -14.64 -17.91 6.92
CA LYS A 253 -15.70 -16.92 6.76
C LYS A 253 -16.28 -16.60 8.13
N ASP A 254 -16.42 -15.31 8.43
CA ASP A 254 -17.12 -14.86 9.63
C ASP A 254 -18.63 -14.72 9.31
N PRO A 255 -19.53 -15.47 9.99
CA PRO A 255 -20.98 -15.32 9.80
C PRO A 255 -21.50 -13.91 10.09
N ASN A 256 -20.78 -13.13 10.90
CA ASN A 256 -21.12 -11.75 11.24
C ASN A 256 -20.36 -10.72 10.40
N CYS A 257 -19.64 -11.14 9.36
CA CYS A 257 -18.90 -10.22 8.50
C CYS A 257 -19.83 -9.17 7.90
N ALA A 258 -19.46 -7.89 8.03
CA ALA A 258 -20.25 -6.75 7.54
C ALA A 258 -20.55 -6.81 6.03
N LEU A 259 -19.72 -7.51 5.24
CA LEU A 259 -19.88 -7.63 3.78
C LEU A 259 -20.45 -8.98 3.36
N CYS A 260 -19.85 -10.10 3.78
CA CYS A 260 -20.19 -11.42 3.27
C CYS A 260 -20.88 -12.35 4.28
N GLY A 261 -21.21 -11.84 5.47
CA GLY A 261 -21.90 -12.59 6.52
C GLY A 261 -23.38 -12.83 6.21
N ASP A 262 -24.09 -13.44 7.17
CA ASP A 262 -25.50 -13.83 7.01
C ASP A 262 -26.44 -12.62 7.01
N ASN A 263 -26.03 -11.52 7.64
CA ASN A 263 -26.78 -10.26 7.71
C ASN A 263 -25.84 -9.08 7.36
N PRO A 264 -25.50 -8.88 6.07
CA PRO A 264 -24.53 -7.88 5.67
C PRO A 264 -25.06 -6.46 5.90
N THR A 265 -24.22 -5.60 6.46
CA THR A 265 -24.48 -4.17 6.67
C THR A 265 -23.87 -3.30 5.55
N VAL A 266 -22.80 -3.78 4.91
CA VAL A 266 -22.19 -3.18 3.73
C VAL A 266 -22.84 -3.79 2.49
N THR A 267 -23.72 -3.02 1.85
CA THR A 267 -24.51 -3.45 0.67
C THR A 267 -24.11 -2.74 -0.63
N GLY A 268 -23.13 -1.85 -0.54
CA GLY A 268 -22.52 -1.12 -1.65
C GLY A 268 -21.18 -0.53 -1.23
N LEU A 269 -20.56 0.23 -2.11
CA LEU A 269 -19.34 0.99 -1.79
C LEU A 269 -19.68 2.08 -0.75
N ILE A 270 -18.76 2.31 0.18
CA ILE A 270 -18.91 3.29 1.27
C ILE A 270 -17.82 4.37 1.16
N ASP A 271 -17.88 5.40 1.99
CA ASP A 271 -16.76 6.33 2.12
C ASP A 271 -15.61 5.65 2.87
N TYR A 272 -14.64 5.14 2.11
CA TYR A 272 -13.50 4.38 2.65
C TYR A 272 -12.47 5.27 3.36
N ASP A 273 -12.35 6.52 2.94
CA ASP A 273 -11.45 7.48 3.60
C ASP A 273 -12.02 7.84 4.98
N ALA A 274 -13.32 8.11 5.08
CA ALA A 274 -13.99 8.31 6.36
C ALA A 274 -13.95 7.04 7.24
N PHE A 275 -14.19 5.86 6.65
CA PHE A 275 -14.14 4.58 7.37
C PHE A 275 -12.75 4.24 7.93
N CYS A 276 -11.69 4.53 7.17
CA CYS A 276 -10.30 4.34 7.61
C CYS A 276 -9.76 5.49 8.47
N GLY A 277 -10.57 6.50 8.75
CA GLY A 277 -10.21 7.66 9.56
C GLY A 277 -9.05 8.46 8.98
N ALA A 278 -9.05 8.68 7.66
CA ALA A 278 -8.14 9.62 7.02
C ALA A 278 -8.28 10.98 7.72
N ILE A 279 -7.24 11.39 8.48
CA ILE A 279 -7.22 12.52 9.44
C ILE A 279 -8.56 12.65 10.17
N SER A 280 -8.64 12.22 11.44
CA SER A 280 -9.88 12.38 12.21
C SER A 280 -10.42 13.81 12.09
N GLU A 281 -11.75 14.01 12.08
CA GLU A 281 -12.33 15.36 11.99
C GLU A 281 -11.69 16.28 13.06
N GLU A 282 -11.38 15.75 14.25
CA GLU A 282 -10.68 16.49 15.28
C GLU A 282 -9.24 16.87 14.91
N ALA A 283 -8.51 16.02 14.19
CA ALA A 283 -7.16 16.30 13.70
C ALA A 283 -7.17 17.26 12.51
N ALA A 284 -8.19 17.19 11.64
CA ALA A 284 -8.37 18.13 10.54
C ALA A 284 -8.72 19.52 11.10
N ASP A 285 -9.68 19.60 12.02
CA ASP A 285 -10.07 20.82 12.73
C ASP A 285 -8.91 21.40 13.54
N ALA A 286 -8.15 20.55 14.24
CA ALA A 286 -6.98 20.98 15.01
C ALA A 286 -5.87 21.55 14.13
N ALA A 287 -5.73 21.08 12.88
CA ALA A 287 -4.68 21.47 11.94
C ALA A 287 -5.01 22.75 11.15
N VAL A 288 -6.29 23.04 10.85
CA VAL A 288 -6.69 24.18 9.99
C VAL A 288 -6.09 25.52 10.47
N ASP A 289 -6.13 25.80 11.77
CA ASP A 289 -5.60 27.06 12.35
C ASP A 289 -4.25 26.89 13.08
N ALA A 290 -3.66 25.70 13.06
CA ALA A 290 -2.41 25.40 13.77
C ALA A 290 -1.33 24.73 12.89
N THR A 291 -1.46 24.86 11.58
CA THR A 291 -0.42 24.49 10.61
C THR A 291 0.51 25.68 10.38
N ILE A 292 1.81 25.48 10.58
CA ILE A 292 2.86 26.42 10.15
C ILE A 292 3.64 25.83 8.97
N SER A 293 4.11 26.71 8.08
CA SER A 293 5.02 26.35 6.99
C SER A 293 6.46 26.21 7.47
N VAL A 294 7.29 25.53 6.68
CA VAL A 294 8.73 25.39 6.95
C VAL A 294 9.49 26.72 6.91
N THR A 295 9.01 27.71 6.15
CA THR A 295 9.57 29.06 6.13
C THR A 295 9.25 29.83 7.41
N GLN A 296 8.03 29.69 7.95
CA GLN A 296 7.68 30.22 9.28
C GLN A 296 8.51 29.55 10.37
N LEU A 297 8.66 28.22 10.34
CA LEU A 297 9.54 27.51 11.28
C LEU A 297 10.98 28.02 11.21
N ALA A 298 11.53 28.24 10.01
CA ALA A 298 12.88 28.78 9.86
C ALA A 298 13.03 30.17 10.48
N SER A 299 12.01 31.03 10.37
CA SER A 299 11.97 32.33 11.09
C SER A 299 11.94 32.12 12.59
N MET A 300 11.08 31.23 13.09
CA MET A 300 10.99 30.91 14.52
C MET A 300 12.33 30.43 15.08
N ILE A 301 13.04 29.55 14.36
CA ILE A 301 14.36 29.06 14.77
C ILE A 301 15.37 30.21 14.89
N LYS A 302 15.40 31.14 13.92
CA LYS A 302 16.24 32.35 14.00
C LYS A 302 15.89 33.23 15.19
N GLU A 303 14.59 33.48 15.41
CA GLU A 303 14.11 34.25 16.57
C GLU A 303 14.50 33.58 17.90
N ARG A 304 14.52 32.24 17.95
CA ARG A 304 14.99 31.48 19.12
C ARG A 304 16.50 31.63 19.35
N GLU A 305 17.29 31.63 18.28
CA GLU A 305 18.74 31.88 18.35
C GLU A 305 19.07 33.32 18.79
N GLU A 306 18.24 34.28 18.38
CA GLU A 306 18.33 35.69 18.77
C GLU A 306 17.76 35.97 20.18
N GLY A 307 17.11 34.98 20.81
CA GLY A 307 16.49 35.08 22.12
C GLY A 307 15.18 35.89 22.15
N SER A 308 14.58 36.16 20.98
CA SER A 308 13.32 36.90 20.84
C SER A 308 12.07 36.02 20.87
N ARG A 309 12.23 34.69 20.74
CA ARG A 309 11.18 33.67 20.90
C ARG A 309 11.71 32.46 21.66
N ASP A 310 10.84 31.78 22.43
CA ASP A 310 11.15 30.49 23.05
C ASP A 310 10.03 29.49 22.71
N PHE A 311 10.40 28.29 22.26
CA PHE A 311 9.50 27.21 21.90
C PHE A 311 10.24 25.87 21.88
N VAL A 312 9.50 24.77 21.97
CA VAL A 312 10.05 23.41 21.85
C VAL A 312 9.64 22.82 20.50
N LEU A 313 10.65 22.55 19.68
CA LEU A 313 10.48 21.80 18.44
C LEU A 313 10.58 20.31 18.75
N VAL A 314 9.56 19.55 18.40
CA VAL A 314 9.45 18.12 18.67
C VAL A 314 9.38 17.35 17.36
N ASP A 315 10.31 16.41 17.20
CA ASP A 315 10.32 15.46 16.11
C ASP A 315 9.57 14.19 16.53
N VAL A 316 8.44 13.90 15.89
CA VAL A 316 7.60 12.74 16.21
C VAL A 316 7.90 11.49 15.38
N ARG A 317 9.02 11.49 14.66
CA ARG A 317 9.49 10.36 13.87
C ARG A 317 10.16 9.29 14.73
N GLU A 318 10.47 8.15 14.12
CA GLU A 318 11.26 7.10 14.76
C GLU A 318 12.76 7.47 14.82
N PRO A 319 13.55 6.93 15.76
CA PRO A 319 14.97 7.26 15.88
C PRO A 319 15.78 7.07 14.59
N ALA A 320 15.53 5.99 13.85
CA ALA A 320 16.20 5.72 12.58
C ALA A 320 15.89 6.76 11.50
N GLU A 321 14.70 7.37 11.52
CA GLU A 321 14.32 8.44 10.60
C GLU A 321 15.04 9.75 10.93
N ALA A 322 15.25 10.05 12.22
CA ALA A 322 15.96 11.23 12.69
C ALA A 322 17.48 11.18 12.47
N GLU A 323 18.04 9.97 12.33
CA GLU A 323 19.43 9.77 11.92
C GLU A 323 19.69 10.13 10.45
N ILE A 324 18.68 10.04 9.58
CA ILE A 324 18.81 10.34 8.14
C ILE A 324 18.92 11.86 7.92
N ASN A 325 17.97 12.61 8.48
CA ASN A 325 17.91 14.07 8.42
C ASN A 325 17.21 14.62 9.66
N HIS A 326 17.48 15.87 10.03
CA HIS A 326 16.87 16.49 11.20
C HIS A 326 16.75 18.00 11.07
N ILE A 327 15.75 18.57 11.75
CA ILE A 327 15.61 20.03 11.87
C ILE A 327 16.41 20.47 13.11
N PRO A 328 17.32 21.46 13.00
CA PRO A 328 18.17 21.87 14.11
C PRO A 328 17.40 22.27 15.38
N GLY A 329 17.84 21.69 16.51
CA GLY A 329 17.24 21.95 17.82
C GLY A 329 15.85 21.35 18.03
N ALA A 330 15.49 20.32 17.24
CA ALA A 330 14.36 19.44 17.53
C ALA A 330 14.72 18.42 18.62
N VAL A 331 13.76 18.12 19.49
CA VAL A 331 13.83 17.04 20.47
C VAL A 331 13.04 15.85 19.92
N LEU A 332 13.68 14.68 19.84
CA LEU A 332 13.05 13.46 19.35
C LEU A 332 12.14 12.85 20.42
N ILE A 333 10.85 12.76 20.11
CA ILE A 333 9.84 12.07 20.92
C ILE A 333 8.95 11.30 19.95
N PRO A 334 9.18 10.00 19.72
CA PRO A 334 8.43 9.24 18.71
C PRO A 334 6.94 9.26 18.95
N LYS A 335 6.14 9.25 17.87
CA LYS A 335 4.67 9.23 17.95
C LYS A 335 4.11 8.14 18.88
N GLY A 336 4.76 6.98 18.96
CA GLY A 336 4.36 5.90 19.87
C GLY A 336 4.25 6.34 21.33
N ASP A 337 5.10 7.28 21.75
CA ASP A 337 5.10 7.84 23.10
C ASP A 337 3.90 8.76 23.36
N PHE A 338 3.37 9.42 22.32
CA PHE A 338 2.14 10.21 22.43
C PHE A 338 0.93 9.30 22.60
N LEU A 339 0.86 8.22 21.81
CA LEU A 339 -0.25 7.27 21.85
C LEU A 339 -0.35 6.53 23.19
N ASN A 340 0.79 6.22 23.81
CA ASN A 340 0.81 5.56 25.12
C ASN A 340 0.80 6.54 26.32
N GLY A 341 0.77 7.85 26.05
CA GLY A 341 0.73 8.92 27.04
C GLY A 341 2.06 9.27 27.71
N SER A 342 3.16 8.54 27.44
CA SER A 342 4.46 8.81 28.07
C SER A 342 5.11 10.10 27.57
N ALA A 343 4.79 10.56 26.35
CA ALA A 343 5.30 11.81 25.79
C ALA A 343 4.99 13.02 26.67
N LEU A 344 3.83 13.04 27.35
CA LEU A 344 3.44 14.15 28.23
C LEU A 344 4.41 14.36 29.41
N GLY A 345 5.10 13.31 29.85
CA GLY A 345 6.14 13.42 30.87
C GLY A 345 7.50 13.92 30.35
N GLN A 346 7.70 13.91 29.03
CA GLN A 346 8.91 14.39 28.35
C GLN A 346 8.75 15.84 27.86
N LEU A 347 7.51 16.29 27.66
CA LEU A 347 7.19 17.64 27.24
C LEU A 347 7.30 18.64 28.42
N PRO A 348 7.61 19.92 28.16
CA PRO A 348 7.49 20.98 29.16
C PRO A 348 6.08 21.02 29.76
N SER A 349 5.95 21.39 31.03
CA SER A 349 4.62 21.62 31.63
C SER A 349 3.82 22.63 30.79
N VAL A 350 2.50 22.45 30.69
CA VAL A 350 1.58 23.40 30.05
C VAL A 350 1.76 24.81 30.63
N ASP A 351 2.02 24.92 31.94
CA ASP A 351 2.25 26.19 32.65
C ASP A 351 3.60 26.85 32.32
N SER A 352 4.48 26.19 31.57
CA SER A 352 5.79 26.74 31.20
C SER A 352 5.70 27.91 30.23
N GLY A 353 4.54 28.10 29.57
CA GLY A 353 4.33 29.11 28.55
C GLY A 353 5.16 28.91 27.28
N LYS A 354 5.81 27.75 27.13
CA LYS A 354 6.57 27.41 25.92
C LYS A 354 5.65 26.78 24.89
N GLN A 355 5.56 27.41 23.73
CA GLN A 355 4.84 26.87 22.59
C GLN A 355 5.45 25.52 22.15
N LEU A 356 4.59 24.54 21.84
CA LEU A 356 5.01 23.30 21.20
C LEU A 356 4.89 23.40 19.67
N VAL A 357 5.93 22.95 18.97
CA VAL A 357 5.95 22.85 17.52
C VAL A 357 6.28 21.42 17.13
N LEU A 358 5.33 20.70 16.54
CA LEU A 358 5.48 19.29 16.18
C LEU A 358 5.84 19.15 14.70
N HIS A 359 6.79 18.29 14.36
CA HIS A 359 7.03 17.91 12.97
C HIS A 359 7.23 16.41 12.83
N CYS A 360 6.97 15.90 11.64
CA CYS A 360 7.27 14.53 11.26
C CYS A 360 7.90 14.49 9.86
N LYS A 361 7.74 13.39 9.13
CA LYS A 361 8.21 13.27 7.74
C LYS A 361 7.50 14.26 6.80
N SER A 362 6.17 14.17 6.73
CA SER A 362 5.33 14.86 5.73
C SER A 362 4.25 15.79 6.32
N GLY A 363 4.08 15.81 7.64
CA GLY A 363 3.07 16.60 8.35
C GLY A 363 1.87 15.81 8.88
N VAL A 364 1.67 14.57 8.42
CA VAL A 364 0.51 13.71 8.82
C VAL A 364 0.62 13.29 10.29
N ARG A 365 1.70 12.56 10.66
CA ARG A 365 1.91 12.11 12.04
C ARG A 365 1.95 13.26 13.06
N SER A 366 2.49 14.43 12.68
CA SER A 366 2.55 15.57 13.59
C SER A 366 1.18 16.23 13.79
N ALA A 367 0.28 16.20 12.79
CA ALA A 367 -1.10 16.64 12.95
C ALA A 367 -1.88 15.74 13.94
N GLU A 368 -1.64 14.43 13.91
CA GLU A 368 -2.26 13.52 14.88
C GLU A 368 -1.72 13.74 16.31
N CYS A 369 -0.40 13.87 16.47
CA CYS A 369 0.19 14.21 17.77
C CYS A 369 -0.30 15.58 18.27
N LEU A 370 -0.60 16.51 17.36
CA LEU A 370 -1.12 17.83 17.68
C LEU A 370 -2.48 17.74 18.38
N ALA A 371 -3.39 16.89 17.88
CA ALA A 371 -4.69 16.67 18.51
C ALA A 371 -4.54 16.14 19.95
N ILE A 372 -3.59 15.22 20.19
CA ILE A 372 -3.32 14.65 21.52
C ILE A 372 -2.83 15.73 22.50
N VAL A 373 -1.87 16.57 22.10
CA VAL A 373 -1.34 17.60 23.00
C VAL A 373 -2.34 18.73 23.24
N LYS A 374 -3.14 19.10 22.23
CA LYS A 374 -4.24 20.07 22.44
C LYS A 374 -5.25 19.53 23.44
N GLY A 375 -5.63 18.25 23.35
CA GLY A 375 -6.47 17.59 24.36
C GLY A 375 -5.87 17.54 25.77
N ALA A 376 -4.54 17.62 25.89
CA ALA A 376 -3.81 17.68 27.15
C ALA A 376 -3.60 19.12 27.68
N GLY A 377 -4.12 20.15 27.00
CA GLY A 377 -4.08 21.54 27.43
C GLY A 377 -3.00 22.41 26.75
N TYR A 378 -2.27 21.88 25.76
CA TYR A 378 -1.33 22.69 24.95
C TYR A 378 -2.08 23.40 23.82
N ASP A 379 -2.90 24.39 24.17
CA ASP A 379 -3.82 25.06 23.24
C ASP A 379 -3.11 25.81 22.10
N ASP A 380 -1.91 26.34 22.35
CA ASP A 380 -1.10 27.10 21.39
C ASP A 380 -0.15 26.23 20.55
N ALA A 381 -0.20 24.90 20.73
CA ALA A 381 0.60 23.97 19.96
C ALA A 381 0.30 24.08 18.47
N VAL A 382 1.35 23.95 17.65
CA VAL A 382 1.27 23.95 16.19
C VAL A 382 2.05 22.78 15.61
N HIS A 383 1.79 22.44 14.35
CA HIS A 383 2.59 21.47 13.62
C HIS A 383 3.09 22.00 12.28
N VAL A 384 4.17 21.40 11.78
CA VAL A 384 4.85 21.82 10.55
C VAL A 384 4.25 21.09 9.35
N GLY A 385 3.53 21.82 8.50
CA GLY A 385 3.00 21.32 7.23
C GLY A 385 4.11 20.93 6.27
N GLY A 386 4.00 19.75 5.67
CA GLY A 386 5.04 19.18 4.79
C GLY A 386 6.24 18.56 5.53
N GLY A 387 6.31 18.71 6.87
CA GLY A 387 7.33 18.08 7.72
C GLY A 387 8.77 18.39 7.32
N VAL A 388 9.68 17.46 7.64
CA VAL A 388 11.11 17.57 7.28
C VAL A 388 11.35 17.49 5.78
N VAL A 389 10.47 16.83 5.00
CA VAL A 389 10.61 16.76 3.53
C VAL A 389 10.52 18.16 2.94
N ALA A 390 9.53 18.97 3.35
CA ALA A 390 9.43 20.36 2.92
C ALA A 390 10.62 21.20 3.44
N TRP A 391 11.16 20.90 4.62
CA TRP A 391 12.31 21.60 5.19
C TRP A 391 13.56 21.40 4.31
N VAL A 392 13.87 20.15 3.96
CA VAL A 392 15.02 19.84 3.10
C VAL A 392 14.84 20.50 1.73
N ASN A 393 13.65 20.41 1.14
CA ASN A 393 13.41 20.96 -0.20
C ASN A 393 13.49 22.50 -0.26
N GLN A 394 13.09 23.20 0.80
CA GLN A 394 12.92 24.67 0.77
C GLN A 394 13.94 25.45 1.60
N ILE A 395 14.49 24.86 2.66
CA ILE A 395 15.32 25.55 3.66
C ILE A 395 16.75 25.02 3.68
N ASP A 396 16.92 23.70 3.74
CA ASP A 396 18.25 23.06 3.81
C ASP A 396 18.40 21.87 2.84
N PRO A 397 18.58 22.14 1.53
CA PRO A 397 18.75 21.10 0.51
C PRO A 397 20.05 20.32 0.60
N SER A 398 20.91 20.62 1.59
CA SER A 398 22.16 19.88 1.80
C SER A 398 21.94 18.54 2.50
N GLN A 399 20.81 18.38 3.19
CA GLN A 399 20.42 17.14 3.84
C GLN A 399 19.81 16.14 2.83
N PRO A 400 19.93 14.82 3.08
CA PRO A 400 19.25 13.83 2.25
C PRO A 400 17.72 13.87 2.46
N THR A 401 16.96 13.72 1.38
CA THR A 401 15.50 13.47 1.42
C THR A 401 15.25 11.97 1.28
N TYR A 402 14.20 11.44 1.92
CA TYR A 402 13.80 10.02 1.86
C TYR A 402 12.28 9.86 1.89
#